data_AF-A0A4S9CZ60-F1
#
_entry.id   AF-A0A4S9CZ60-F1
#
_cell.length_a   1.000
_cell.length_b   1.000
_cell.length_c   1.000
_cell.angle_alpha   90.00
_cell.angle_beta   90.00
_cell.angle_gamma   90.00
#
_symmetry.space_group_name_H-M   'P 1'
#
loop_
_entity.id
_entity.type
_entity.pdbx_description
1 polymer ?
#
loop_
_entity_poly.entity_id
_entity_poly.type
_entity_poly.pdbx_seq_one_letter_code
_entity_poly.pdbx_strand_id
1 'polypeptide(L)'
;MSKRTQSETPTEDGAIKRPRLDIQEQIKRAGILAEQLRNTVGKDDVDSKTTAANQIASEELVRIFESMQEQTAETSNSVDDLILAQIKLELQSVVLYLYGKCNDNRLPLGKEIGNFMTALDATAKESFIQVVNERMKGVKTADYAVKIQLLIKEMLTEEFGKNVSLRFAAVLSYHNN
;
A
#
# COMPACT_ATOMS: atom_id res chain seq x y z
N MET A 1 -7.97 57.40 23.76
CA MET A 1 -7.14 56.71 22.75
C MET A 1 -8.01 55.60 22.16
N SER A 2 -8.71 55.78 21.01
CA SER A 2 -8.28 55.49 19.63
C SER A 2 -7.32 54.29 19.55
N LYS A 3 -7.65 53.14 18.96
CA LYS A 3 -8.05 52.93 17.55
C LYS A 3 -9.02 51.73 17.32
N ARG A 4 -9.94 51.90 16.34
CA ARG A 4 -10.60 50.88 15.46
C ARG A 4 -9.52 50.07 14.69
N THR A 5 -9.71 48.85 14.16
CA THR A 5 -10.64 48.37 13.08
C THR A 5 -10.51 46.81 13.05
N GLN A 6 -11.58 46.02 13.19
CA GLN A 6 -12.36 45.31 12.15
C GLN A 6 -11.61 44.48 11.08
N SER A 7 -11.90 43.16 11.11
CA SER A 7 -12.21 42.24 9.99
C SER A 7 -11.15 41.88 8.96
N GLU A 8 -10.79 40.59 8.89
CA GLU A 8 -10.80 39.81 7.64
C GLU A 8 -11.36 38.39 7.90
N THR A 9 -12.36 38.06 7.10
CA THR A 9 -13.12 36.82 6.96
C THR A 9 -12.27 35.64 6.48
N PRO A 10 -12.56 34.38 6.89
CA PRO A 10 -12.35 33.24 6.03
C PRO A 10 -13.55 33.16 5.06
N THR A 11 -13.26 33.47 3.81
CA THR A 11 -14.12 33.29 2.64
C THR A 11 -14.72 31.89 2.61
N GLU A 12 -16.00 31.83 2.27
CA GLU A 12 -16.75 30.62 1.94
C GLU A 12 -15.97 29.73 0.95
N ASP A 13 -15.76 28.47 1.32
CA ASP A 13 -15.91 27.39 0.34
C ASP A 13 -17.06 26.50 0.84
N GLY A 14 -18.25 26.85 0.38
CA GLY A 14 -19.54 26.22 0.67
C GLY A 14 -19.68 24.83 0.06
N ALA A 15 -18.64 24.00 0.08
CA ALA A 15 -18.84 22.57 0.07
C ALA A 15 -19.32 22.19 1.47
N ILE A 16 -20.64 21.97 1.61
CA ILE A 16 -21.18 21.19 2.74
C ILE A 16 -20.45 19.84 2.68
N LYS A 17 -19.29 19.74 3.33
CA LYS A 17 -18.57 18.49 3.55
C LYS A 17 -19.45 17.71 4.51
N ARG A 18 -20.42 17.00 3.92
CA ARG A 18 -21.22 16.01 4.61
C ARG A 18 -20.24 15.10 5.37
N PRO A 19 -20.62 14.62 6.57
CA PRO A 19 -19.75 13.77 7.38
C PRO A 19 -19.18 12.66 6.50
N ARG A 20 -17.86 12.48 6.51
CA ARG A 20 -17.19 11.33 5.87
C ARG A 20 -17.74 10.08 6.55
N LEU A 21 -18.79 9.49 5.99
CA LEU A 21 -19.37 8.23 6.46
C LEU A 21 -18.29 7.14 6.34
N ASP A 22 -18.21 6.27 7.35
CA ASP A 22 -17.40 5.06 7.31
C ASP A 22 -17.80 4.21 6.08
N ILE A 23 -16.86 3.50 5.47
CA ILE A 23 -17.10 2.71 4.25
C ILE A 23 -18.21 1.68 4.46
N GLN A 24 -18.37 1.16 5.69
CA GLN A 24 -19.49 0.29 6.04
C GLN A 24 -20.84 1.02 6.04
N GLU A 25 -20.88 2.26 6.52
CA GLU A 25 -22.08 3.09 6.47
C GLU A 25 -22.42 3.51 5.03
N GLN A 26 -21.41 3.78 4.20
CA GLN A 26 -21.59 4.05 2.77
C GLN A 26 -22.17 2.84 2.03
N ILE A 27 -21.66 1.63 2.27
CA ILE A 27 -22.21 0.37 1.73
C ILE A 27 -23.67 0.18 2.17
N LYS A 28 -23.96 0.39 3.45
CA LYS A 28 -25.33 0.27 3.99
C LYS A 28 -26.28 1.26 3.32
N ARG A 29 -25.84 2.51 3.15
CA ARG A 29 -26.63 3.56 2.49
C ARG A 29 -26.85 3.26 1.00
N ALA A 30 -25.83 2.76 0.31
CA ALA A 30 -25.96 2.33 -1.08
C ALA A 30 -26.95 1.16 -1.22
N GLY A 31 -26.94 0.20 -0.29
CA GLY A 31 -27.91 -0.90 -0.26
C GLY A 31 -29.35 -0.41 -0.17
N ILE A 32 -29.63 0.55 0.73
CA ILE A 32 -30.97 1.14 0.89
C ILE A 32 -31.40 1.89 -0.38
N LEU A 33 -30.53 2.70 -0.96
CA LEU A 33 -30.83 3.47 -2.19
C LEU A 33 -31.06 2.55 -3.38
N ALA A 34 -30.25 1.49 -3.53
CA ALA A 34 -30.43 0.49 -4.59
C ALA A 34 -31.74 -0.29 -4.42
N GLU A 35 -32.14 -0.60 -3.19
CA GLU A 35 -33.43 -1.22 -2.90
C GLU A 35 -34.61 -0.29 -3.21
N GLN A 36 -34.50 1.01 -2.88
CA GLN A 36 -35.49 2.02 -3.25
C GLN A 36 -35.68 2.13 -4.77
N LEU A 37 -34.59 2.14 -5.53
CA LEU A 37 -34.63 2.14 -7.00
C LEU A 37 -35.22 0.83 -7.55
N ARG A 38 -34.82 -0.32 -7.02
CA ARG A 38 -35.35 -1.62 -7.45
C ARG A 38 -36.87 -1.71 -7.25
N ASN A 39 -37.40 -1.14 -6.17
CA ASN A 39 -38.82 -1.19 -5.83
C ASN A 39 -39.69 -0.22 -6.66
N THR A 40 -39.07 0.70 -7.41
CA THR A 40 -39.74 1.63 -8.32
C THR A 40 -39.60 1.23 -9.78
N VAL A 41 -38.55 0.49 -10.15
CA VAL A 41 -38.39 -0.12 -11.48
C VAL A 41 -39.44 -1.22 -11.68
N GLY A 42 -40.37 -1.01 -12.62
CA GLY A 42 -41.45 -1.95 -12.94
C GLY A 42 -42.85 -1.49 -12.54
N LYS A 43 -43.00 -0.27 -12.01
CA LYS A 43 -44.30 0.40 -11.90
C LYS A 43 -44.51 1.26 -13.16
N ASP A 44 -45.60 1.03 -13.87
CA ASP A 44 -45.91 1.77 -15.11
C ASP A 44 -46.42 3.20 -14.85
N ASP A 45 -46.83 3.50 -13.62
CA ASP A 45 -47.43 4.79 -13.22
C ASP A 45 -46.65 5.41 -12.05
N VAL A 46 -45.45 5.90 -12.35
CA VAL A 46 -44.55 6.54 -11.38
C VAL A 46 -44.80 8.05 -11.42
N ASP A 47 -45.28 8.62 -10.31
CA ASP A 47 -45.52 10.07 -10.23
C ASP A 47 -44.23 10.88 -10.38
N SER A 48 -44.37 12.18 -10.70
CA SER A 48 -43.22 13.06 -10.93
C SER A 48 -42.31 13.20 -9.70
N LYS A 49 -42.87 13.05 -8.50
CA LYS A 49 -42.12 13.11 -7.23
C LYS A 49 -41.24 11.87 -7.05
N THR A 50 -41.76 10.70 -7.37
CA THR A 50 -41.03 9.43 -7.31
C THR A 50 -39.96 9.38 -8.39
N THR A 51 -40.23 9.94 -9.57
CA THR A 51 -39.23 10.11 -10.64
C THR A 51 -38.06 11.00 -10.19
N ALA A 52 -38.35 12.16 -9.58
CA ALA A 52 -37.33 13.05 -9.04
C ALA A 52 -36.54 12.39 -7.88
N ALA A 53 -37.23 11.66 -6.99
CA ALA A 53 -36.60 10.92 -5.91
C ALA A 53 -35.66 9.81 -6.44
N ASN A 54 -36.05 9.10 -7.50
CA ASN A 54 -35.21 8.09 -8.15
C ASN A 54 -33.97 8.70 -8.81
N GLN A 55 -34.09 9.86 -9.45
CA GLN A 55 -32.94 10.59 -9.99
C GLN A 55 -31.97 10.98 -8.88
N ILE A 56 -32.47 11.56 -7.79
CA ILE A 56 -31.65 11.93 -6.62
C ILE A 56 -30.99 10.70 -6.01
N ALA A 57 -31.70 9.58 -5.87
CA ALA A 57 -31.16 8.34 -5.32
C ALA A 57 -30.06 7.74 -6.22
N SER A 58 -30.23 7.80 -7.54
CA SER A 58 -29.24 7.33 -8.51
C SER A 58 -27.96 8.18 -8.49
N GLU A 59 -28.11 9.51 -8.47
CA GLU A 59 -26.96 10.43 -8.33
C GLU A 59 -26.22 10.23 -7.01
N GLU A 60 -26.96 10.00 -5.91
CA GLU A 60 -26.34 9.74 -4.62
C GLU A 60 -25.62 8.38 -4.60
N LEU A 61 -26.12 7.36 -5.29
CA LEU A 61 -25.40 6.10 -5.47
C LEU A 61 -24.09 6.29 -6.23
N VAL A 62 -24.10 7.06 -7.34
CA VAL A 62 -22.89 7.37 -8.10
C VAL A 62 -21.86 8.07 -7.20
N ARG A 63 -22.29 9.09 -6.45
CA ARG A 63 -21.42 9.79 -5.49
C ARG A 63 -20.85 8.87 -4.41
N ILE A 64 -21.66 7.94 -3.90
CA ILE A 64 -21.18 6.94 -2.92
C ILE A 64 -20.13 6.02 -3.56
N PHE A 65 -20.37 5.52 -4.77
CA PHE A 65 -19.40 4.65 -5.46
C PHE A 65 -18.08 5.37 -5.77
N GLU A 66 -18.14 6.63 -6.21
CA GLU A 66 -16.94 7.46 -6.43
C GLU A 66 -16.16 7.66 -5.13
N SER A 67 -16.85 8.01 -4.04
CA SER A 67 -16.21 8.18 -2.72
C SER A 67 -15.60 6.87 -2.19
N MET A 68 -16.29 5.75 -2.36
CA MET A 68 -15.76 4.43 -1.98
C MET A 68 -14.54 4.04 -2.82
N GLN A 69 -14.55 4.35 -4.12
CA GLN A 69 -13.42 4.09 -5.02
C GLN A 69 -12.20 4.92 -4.62
N GLU A 70 -12.39 6.22 -4.33
CA GLU A 70 -11.34 7.12 -3.85
C GLU A 70 -10.73 6.60 -2.54
N GLN A 71 -11.56 6.27 -1.53
CA GLN A 71 -11.08 5.73 -0.25
C GLN A 71 -10.35 4.40 -0.40
N THR A 72 -10.83 3.53 -1.31
CA THR A 72 -10.17 2.24 -1.60
C THR A 72 -8.83 2.47 -2.28
N ALA A 73 -8.73 3.43 -3.20
CA ALA A 73 -7.48 3.79 -3.85
C ALA A 73 -6.47 4.41 -2.86
N GLU A 74 -6.91 5.31 -1.98
CA GLU A 74 -6.07 5.86 -0.90
C GLU A 74 -5.56 4.74 0.03
N THR A 75 -6.44 3.81 0.41
CA THR A 75 -6.06 2.65 1.22
C THR A 75 -5.06 1.76 0.49
N SER A 76 -5.27 1.52 -0.81
CA SER A 76 -4.34 0.74 -1.65
C SER A 76 -2.95 1.39 -1.68
N ASN A 77 -2.88 2.70 -1.92
CA ASN A 77 -1.62 3.44 -1.92
C ASN A 77 -0.92 3.36 -0.55
N SER A 78 -1.68 3.48 0.55
CA SER A 78 -1.12 3.33 1.89
C SER A 78 -0.59 1.92 2.16
N VAL A 79 -1.25 0.89 1.64
CA VAL A 79 -0.77 -0.50 1.75
C VAL A 79 0.48 -0.71 0.91
N ASP A 80 0.54 -0.15 -0.31
CA ASP A 80 1.72 -0.19 -1.17
C ASP A 80 2.93 0.52 -0.51
N ASP A 81 2.71 1.67 0.14
CA ASP A 81 3.73 2.38 0.92
C ASP A 81 4.23 1.55 2.11
N LEU A 82 3.32 0.85 2.81
CA LEU A 82 3.67 -0.06 3.91
C LEU A 82 4.48 -1.26 3.43
N ILE A 83 4.10 -1.86 2.29
CA ILE A 83 4.86 -2.94 1.65
C ILE A 83 6.26 -2.45 1.29
N LEU A 84 6.37 -1.26 0.67
CA LEU A 84 7.66 -0.67 0.31
C LEU A 84 8.53 -0.40 1.54
N ALA A 85 7.96 0.14 2.62
CA ALA A 85 8.66 0.37 3.87
C ALA A 85 9.16 -0.94 4.49
N GLN A 86 8.34 -2.00 4.48
CA GLN A 86 8.71 -3.32 4.97
C GLN A 86 9.84 -3.95 4.14
N ILE A 87 9.80 -3.82 2.81
CA ILE A 87 10.88 -4.28 1.92
C ILE A 87 12.20 -3.58 2.27
N LYS A 88 12.17 -2.25 2.43
CA LYS A 88 13.36 -1.46 2.80
C LYS A 88 13.94 -1.89 4.14
N LEU A 89 13.08 -2.08 5.14
CA LEU A 89 13.48 -2.50 6.48
C LEU A 89 14.13 -3.89 6.45
N GLU A 90 13.49 -4.85 5.79
CA GLU A 90 13.97 -6.22 5.73
C GLU A 90 15.29 -6.34 4.94
N LEU A 91 15.41 -5.62 3.81
CA LEU A 91 16.67 -5.59 3.05
C LEU A 91 17.80 -5.01 3.90
N GLN A 92 17.54 -3.92 4.63
CA GLN A 92 18.53 -3.31 5.52
C GLN A 92 18.93 -4.26 6.65
N SER A 93 17.99 -5.01 7.22
CA SER A 93 18.23 -6.02 8.24
C SER A 93 19.17 -7.12 7.74
N VAL A 94 18.88 -7.70 6.58
CA VAL A 94 19.70 -8.76 5.97
C VAL A 94 21.10 -8.22 5.61
N VAL A 95 21.18 -7.00 5.10
CA VAL A 95 22.45 -6.31 4.80
C VAL A 95 23.31 -6.14 6.06
N LEU A 96 22.72 -5.68 7.16
CA LEU A 96 23.41 -5.55 8.44
C LEU A 96 23.92 -6.90 8.96
N TYR A 97 23.11 -7.95 8.84
CA TYR A 97 23.52 -9.29 9.19
C TYR A 97 24.72 -9.75 8.36
N LEU A 98 24.66 -9.60 7.03
CA LEU A 98 25.76 -9.96 6.14
C LEU A 98 27.04 -9.17 6.44
N TYR A 99 26.91 -7.88 6.78
CA TYR A 99 28.04 -7.07 7.22
C TYR A 99 28.65 -7.58 8.54
N GLY A 100 27.84 -8.03 9.49
CA GLY A 100 28.33 -8.69 10.70
C GLY A 100 29.10 -9.98 10.41
N LYS A 101 28.74 -10.67 9.32
CA LYS A 101 29.35 -11.94 8.89
C LYS A 101 30.60 -11.76 8.02
N CYS A 102 30.78 -10.62 7.33
CA CYS A 102 31.95 -10.41 6.47
C CYS A 102 33.26 -10.30 7.25
N ASN A 103 33.20 -9.83 8.50
CA ASN A 103 34.36 -9.70 9.40
C ASN A 103 34.61 -10.93 10.27
N ASP A 104 33.78 -11.97 10.16
CA ASP A 104 33.96 -13.21 10.91
C ASP A 104 34.87 -14.18 10.14
N ASN A 105 36.15 -14.20 10.52
CA ASN A 105 37.17 -15.07 9.93
C ASN A 105 36.88 -16.58 10.07
N ARG A 106 35.85 -16.97 10.84
CA ARG A 106 35.43 -18.37 10.97
C ARG A 106 34.47 -18.80 9.87
N LEU A 107 33.94 -17.87 9.07
CA LEU A 107 33.01 -18.17 7.99
C LEU A 107 33.73 -18.36 6.65
N PRO A 108 33.49 -19.48 5.96
CA PRO A 108 34.17 -19.82 4.70
C PRO A 108 33.78 -18.94 3.50
N LEU A 109 32.97 -17.88 3.70
CA LEU A 109 32.54 -16.93 2.68
C LEU A 109 32.72 -15.46 3.08
N GLY A 110 33.45 -15.16 4.17
CA GLY A 110 33.55 -13.79 4.69
C GLY A 110 34.11 -12.79 3.66
N LYS A 111 35.10 -13.21 2.86
CA LYS A 111 35.70 -12.39 1.79
C LYS A 111 34.72 -12.13 0.64
N GLU A 112 34.00 -13.16 0.21
CA GLU A 112 33.03 -13.08 -0.88
C GLU A 112 31.82 -12.23 -0.49
N ILE A 113 31.37 -12.34 0.76
CA ILE A 113 30.37 -11.45 1.33
C ILE A 113 30.91 -10.02 1.38
N GLY A 114 32.14 -9.81 1.84
CA GLY A 114 32.76 -8.48 1.86
C GLY A 114 32.83 -7.83 0.47
N ASN A 115 33.18 -8.59 -0.56
CA ASN A 115 33.24 -8.10 -1.95
C ASN A 115 31.85 -7.68 -2.44
N PHE A 116 30.82 -8.50 -2.21
CA PHE A 116 29.45 -8.14 -2.55
C PHE A 116 28.97 -6.91 -1.79
N MET A 117 29.23 -6.85 -0.48
CA MET A 117 28.87 -5.70 0.36
C MET A 117 29.53 -4.40 -0.13
N THR A 118 30.74 -4.49 -0.70
CA THR A 118 31.43 -3.35 -1.31
C THR A 118 30.76 -2.88 -2.60
N ALA A 119 30.19 -3.82 -3.38
CA ALA A 119 29.44 -3.53 -4.60
C ALA A 119 27.99 -3.10 -4.33
N LEU A 120 27.47 -3.31 -3.12
CA LEU A 120 26.09 -3.00 -2.73
C LEU A 120 25.92 -1.52 -2.33
N ASP A 121 26.06 -0.64 -3.32
CA ASP A 121 25.83 0.79 -3.16
C ASP A 121 24.33 1.14 -3.06
N ALA A 122 24.03 2.44 -2.93
CA ALA A 122 22.64 2.90 -2.83
C ALA A 122 21.81 2.55 -4.09
N THR A 123 22.43 2.56 -5.27
CA THR A 123 21.79 2.26 -6.55
C THR A 123 21.42 0.78 -6.63
N ALA A 124 22.33 -0.12 -6.24
CA ALA A 124 22.10 -1.55 -6.18
C ALA A 124 21.00 -1.91 -5.17
N LYS A 125 20.99 -1.25 -3.99
CA LYS A 125 19.91 -1.42 -3.01
C LYS A 125 18.55 -1.00 -3.54
N GLU A 126 18.48 0.14 -4.23
CA GLU A 126 17.23 0.61 -4.84
C GLU A 126 16.75 -0.35 -5.93
N SER A 127 17.66 -0.88 -6.75
CA SER A 127 17.33 -1.90 -7.75
C SER A 127 16.73 -3.16 -7.10
N PHE A 128 17.29 -3.60 -5.97
CA PHE A 128 16.76 -4.73 -5.21
C PHE A 128 15.38 -4.46 -4.64
N ILE A 129 15.17 -3.26 -4.08
CA ILE A 129 13.85 -2.82 -3.59
C ILE A 129 12.84 -2.86 -4.73
N GLN A 130 13.18 -2.34 -5.91
CA GLN A 130 12.30 -2.35 -7.08
C GLN A 130 11.95 -3.77 -7.51
N VAL A 131 12.94 -4.67 -7.62
CA VAL A 131 12.69 -6.07 -8.03
C VAL A 131 11.74 -6.78 -7.05
N VAL A 132 11.97 -6.62 -5.74
CA VAL A 132 11.10 -7.23 -4.73
C VAL A 132 9.71 -6.59 -4.75
N ASN A 133 9.62 -5.27 -4.92
CA ASN A 133 8.35 -4.55 -5.02
C ASN A 133 7.53 -5.00 -6.24
N GLU A 134 8.16 -5.18 -7.41
CA GLU A 134 7.51 -5.74 -8.59
C GLU A 134 7.04 -7.18 -8.36
N ARG A 135 7.83 -8.02 -7.67
CA ARG A 135 7.42 -9.38 -7.30
C ARG A 135 6.28 -9.42 -6.28
N MET A 136 6.06 -8.33 -5.54
CA MET A 136 4.95 -8.19 -4.58
C MET A 136 3.66 -7.66 -5.20
N LYS A 137 3.70 -7.09 -6.41
CA LYS A 137 2.49 -6.60 -7.08
C LYS A 137 1.49 -7.74 -7.32
N GLY A 138 0.26 -7.54 -6.84
CA GLY A 138 -0.83 -8.50 -7.00
C GLY A 138 -0.70 -9.77 -6.15
N VAL A 139 0.30 -9.85 -5.26
CA VAL A 139 0.42 -10.96 -4.31
C VAL A 139 -0.76 -10.90 -3.33
N LYS A 140 -1.51 -11.99 -3.26
CA LYS A 140 -2.56 -12.18 -2.25
C LYS A 140 -2.04 -13.14 -1.18
N THR A 141 -1.52 -12.59 -0.10
CA THR A 141 -1.03 -13.37 1.05
C THR A 141 -1.64 -12.83 2.34
N ALA A 142 -1.86 -13.71 3.32
CA ALA A 142 -2.23 -13.31 4.67
C ALA A 142 -1.01 -12.81 5.46
N ASP A 143 0.20 -13.18 5.04
CA ASP A 143 1.47 -12.82 5.69
C ASP A 143 2.43 -12.19 4.68
N TYR A 144 2.37 -10.85 4.61
CA TYR A 144 3.22 -10.05 3.73
C TYR A 144 4.67 -10.03 4.20
N ALA A 145 4.91 -10.05 5.53
CA ALA A 145 6.25 -9.96 6.10
C ALA A 145 7.08 -11.19 5.74
N VAL A 146 6.53 -12.40 5.94
CA VAL A 146 7.21 -13.65 5.58
C VAL A 146 7.46 -13.73 4.07
N LYS A 147 6.50 -13.27 3.25
CA LYS A 147 6.66 -13.28 1.80
C LYS A 147 7.77 -12.33 1.33
N ILE A 148 7.83 -11.13 1.89
CA ILE A 148 8.89 -10.14 1.61
C ILE A 148 10.26 -10.71 2.02
N GLN A 149 10.36 -11.33 3.20
CA GLN A 149 11.59 -11.99 3.66
C GLN A 149 12.09 -13.06 2.69
N LEU A 150 11.19 -13.93 2.22
CA LEU A 150 11.52 -14.97 1.26
C LEU A 150 12.00 -14.37 -0.06
N LEU A 151 11.28 -13.39 -0.60
CA LEU A 151 11.65 -12.74 -1.86
C LEU A 151 13.00 -12.01 -1.78
N ILE A 152 13.31 -11.37 -0.66
CA ILE A 152 14.61 -10.73 -0.44
C ILE A 152 15.73 -11.78 -0.39
N LYS A 153 15.51 -12.90 0.31
CA LYS A 153 16.49 -14.00 0.35
C LYS A 153 16.70 -14.65 -1.01
N GLU A 154 15.63 -14.90 -1.75
CA GLU A 154 15.67 -15.43 -3.12
C GLU A 154 16.47 -14.49 -4.03
N MET A 155 16.12 -13.20 -4.05
CA MET A 155 16.80 -12.19 -4.86
C MET A 155 18.28 -12.07 -4.50
N LEU A 156 18.62 -12.00 -3.20
CA LEU A 156 20.03 -11.95 -2.78
C LEU A 156 20.77 -13.23 -3.15
N THR A 157 20.12 -14.40 -3.08
CA THR A 157 20.71 -15.67 -3.51
C THR A 157 20.93 -15.72 -5.02
N GLU A 158 20.01 -15.18 -5.82
CA GLU A 158 20.14 -15.09 -7.27
C GLU A 158 21.32 -14.18 -7.66
N GLU A 159 21.42 -12.99 -7.04
CA GLU A 159 22.46 -12.00 -7.34
C GLU A 159 23.84 -12.40 -6.82
N PHE A 160 23.91 -13.03 -5.64
CA PHE A 160 25.14 -13.67 -5.19
C PHE A 160 25.47 -14.92 -5.99
N GLY A 161 24.49 -15.75 -6.37
CA GLY A 161 24.72 -16.99 -7.11
C GLY A 161 25.32 -16.74 -8.50
N LYS A 162 24.99 -15.59 -9.11
CA LYS A 162 25.65 -15.09 -10.32
C LYS A 162 27.13 -14.75 -10.10
N ASN A 163 27.56 -14.47 -8.86
CA ASN A 163 28.90 -14.01 -8.51
C ASN A 163 29.74 -15.04 -7.72
N VAL A 164 29.17 -15.86 -6.83
CA VAL A 164 29.82 -16.86 -5.96
C VAL A 164 28.82 -17.92 -5.45
N SER A 165 28.95 -19.17 -5.94
CA SER A 165 28.67 -20.50 -5.36
C SER A 165 27.48 -20.78 -4.38
N LEU A 166 26.93 -22.01 -4.50
CA LEU A 166 25.86 -22.68 -3.71
C LEU A 166 25.93 -22.56 -2.17
N ARG A 167 27.07 -22.18 -1.57
CA ARG A 167 27.26 -22.08 -0.11
C ARG A 167 26.60 -20.84 0.52
N PHE A 168 26.24 -19.83 -0.28
CA PHE A 168 25.64 -18.59 0.21
C PHE A 168 24.18 -18.76 0.66
N ALA A 169 23.40 -19.58 -0.06
CA ALA A 169 22.02 -19.91 0.33
C ALA A 169 21.95 -20.49 1.76
N ALA A 170 22.95 -21.28 2.15
CA ALA A 170 23.07 -21.81 3.50
C ALA A 170 23.30 -20.71 4.55
N VAL A 171 24.08 -19.67 4.25
CA VAL A 171 24.28 -18.53 5.18
C VAL A 171 22.98 -17.76 5.40
N LEU A 172 22.20 -17.54 4.34
CA LEU A 172 20.89 -16.86 4.44
C LEU A 172 19.82 -17.69 5.16
N SER A 173 19.89 -19.03 5.11
CA SER A 173 18.95 -19.88 5.85
C SER A 173 19.05 -19.74 7.37
N TYR A 174 20.19 -19.28 7.90
CA TYR A 174 20.38 -19.01 9.33
C TYR A 174 19.92 -17.62 9.78
N HIS A 175 19.57 -16.73 8.84
CA HIS A 175 18.97 -15.43 9.14
C HIS A 175 17.45 -15.60 9.37
N ASN A 176 17.05 -16.28 10.44
CA ASN A 176 15.63 -16.44 10.84
C ASN A 176 15.47 -16.80 12.33
N ASN A 177 16.38 -16.33 13.20
CA ASN A 177 16.18 -16.29 14.65
C ASN A 177 16.26 -14.85 15.12
#